data_AF-A0A8S2YKL6-F1
#
_entry.id   AF-A0A8S2YKL6-F1
#
_cell.length_a   1.000
_cell.length_b   1.000
_cell.length_c   1.000
_cell.angle_alpha   90.00
_cell.angle_beta   90.00
_cell.angle_gamma   90.00
#
_symmetry.space_group_name_H-M   'P 1'
#
loop_
_entity.id
_entity.type
_entity.pdbx_description
1 polymer ?
#
loop_
_entity_poly.entity_id
_entity_poly.type
_entity_poly.pdbx_seq_one_letter_code
_entity_poly.pdbx_strand_id
1 'polypeptide(L)'
;MWKIPIQNPHRILIFHDESTFRSGEVSPKRWFFGENTPFFPKGRGRSHMISDFLVQHPSGPFFELSENEWKEATAKYITLSVDSDVNYIDRTATASINMGTDAYFDNATVLGQFEKLFQMLEFKEEYKHNQIEIVVDNARTHTAKSYSLQDFGKNIGTRCPIEQIEYVDENGVQKVIDCYFKGGENKGKSKGLVELCKDLGVQLRAEIKLDDIRDILSTHRAFQNATKLEMLGIKYRIKIIYCPKYHCELNRIEGLWCNQKAFVRSRTDQSFDKMIKLISESRINFVERKIALK
;
A
#
# COMPACT_ATOMS: atom_id res chain seq x y z
N MET A 1 -3.18 -5.94 26.18
CA MET A 1 -4.50 -5.30 26.40
C MET A 1 -4.80 -4.45 25.17
N TRP A 2 -5.55 -4.98 24.20
CA TRP A 2 -5.96 -4.22 23.00
C TRP A 2 -6.96 -3.14 23.41
N LYS A 3 -6.45 -1.94 23.69
CA LYS A 3 -7.31 -0.77 23.87
C LYS A 3 -7.89 -0.44 22.51
N ILE A 4 -9.21 -0.44 22.42
CA ILE A 4 -9.98 -0.10 21.23
C ILE A 4 -9.46 1.25 20.69
N PRO A 5 -9.03 1.37 19.41
CA PRO A 5 -8.53 2.62 18.83
C PRO A 5 -9.55 3.77 18.85
N ILE A 6 -10.83 3.45 19.10
CA ILE A 6 -11.99 4.34 19.07
C ILE A 6 -12.00 5.34 20.24
N GLN A 7 -11.15 5.19 21.25
CA GLN A 7 -11.13 6.13 22.40
C GLN A 7 -10.29 7.40 22.17
N ASN A 8 -9.51 7.49 21.08
CA ASN A 8 -8.83 8.74 20.74
C ASN A 8 -9.62 9.47 19.63
N PRO A 9 -10.37 10.55 19.98
CA PRO A 9 -11.15 11.30 18.99
C PRO A 9 -10.27 11.98 17.93
N HIS A 10 -8.96 12.11 18.20
CA HIS A 10 -7.98 12.70 17.29
C HIS A 10 -7.29 11.64 16.42
N ARG A 11 -7.83 10.42 16.27
CA ARG A 11 -7.23 9.40 15.40
C ARG A 11 -8.15 8.99 14.26
N ILE A 12 -7.61 9.05 13.04
CA ILE A 12 -8.27 8.55 11.83
C ILE A 12 -7.55 7.28 11.40
N LEU A 13 -8.32 6.21 11.22
CA LEU A 13 -7.84 4.97 10.60
C LEU A 13 -8.27 4.97 9.14
N ILE A 14 -7.30 4.74 8.25
CA ILE A 14 -7.54 4.49 6.84
C ILE A 14 -7.17 3.04 6.56
N PHE A 15 -8.03 2.29 5.90
CA PHE A 15 -7.83 0.89 5.54
C PHE A 15 -7.61 0.82 4.04
N HIS A 16 -6.55 0.13 3.60
CA HIS A 16 -6.22 -0.03 2.19
C HIS A 16 -6.12 -1.50 1.83
N ASP A 17 -6.55 -1.81 0.61
CA ASP A 17 -6.44 -3.12 -0.04
C ASP A 17 -6.81 -2.99 -1.53
N GLU A 18 -6.48 -4.02 -2.31
CA GLU A 18 -6.86 -4.15 -3.71
C GLU A 18 -7.82 -5.33 -3.94
N SER A 19 -8.81 -5.13 -4.80
CA SER A 19 -9.77 -6.16 -5.16
C SER A 19 -9.95 -6.29 -6.66
N THR A 20 -9.97 -7.53 -7.15
CA THR A 20 -10.34 -7.84 -8.52
C THR A 20 -11.83 -8.14 -8.63
N PHE A 21 -12.49 -7.47 -9.57
CA PHE A 21 -13.82 -7.80 -10.09
C PHE A 21 -13.68 -8.48 -11.44
N ARG A 22 -14.54 -9.43 -11.76
CA ARG A 22 -14.57 -10.04 -13.10
C ARG A 22 -15.98 -10.09 -13.63
N SER A 23 -16.14 -9.82 -14.93
CA SER A 23 -17.48 -9.65 -15.53
C SER A 23 -18.31 -10.92 -15.45
N GLY A 24 -17.68 -12.10 -15.46
CA GLY A 24 -18.33 -13.39 -15.27
C GLY A 24 -18.62 -13.77 -13.80
N GLU A 25 -18.33 -12.91 -12.82
CA GLU A 25 -18.69 -13.21 -11.43
C GLU A 25 -20.19 -13.11 -11.21
N VAL A 26 -20.84 -14.27 -11.03
CA VAL A 26 -22.28 -14.38 -10.78
C VAL A 26 -22.57 -15.07 -9.45
N SER A 27 -23.80 -14.91 -8.94
CA SER A 27 -24.28 -15.73 -7.83
C SER A 27 -24.17 -17.23 -8.17
N PRO A 28 -23.59 -18.07 -7.29
CA PRO A 28 -23.47 -19.51 -7.52
C PRO A 28 -24.82 -20.25 -7.45
N LYS A 29 -25.88 -19.58 -6.97
CA LYS A 29 -27.23 -20.14 -6.86
C LYS A 29 -28.18 -19.32 -7.73
N ARG A 30 -28.93 -20.02 -8.60
CA ARG A 30 -30.02 -19.45 -9.42
C ARG A 30 -31.19 -20.43 -9.47
N TRP A 31 -32.39 -19.88 -9.41
CA TRP A 31 -33.62 -20.62 -9.67
C TRP A 31 -33.90 -20.56 -11.18
N PHE A 32 -34.14 -21.72 -11.79
CA PHE A 32 -34.54 -21.82 -13.18
C PHE A 32 -36.00 -22.24 -13.24
N PHE A 33 -36.80 -21.55 -14.06
CA PHE A 33 -38.18 -21.92 -14.34
C PHE A 33 -38.26 -22.51 -15.75
N GLY A 34 -38.63 -23.80 -15.85
CA GLY A 34 -38.82 -24.51 -17.13
C GLY A 34 -37.54 -25.07 -17.77
N GLU A 35 -37.63 -25.47 -19.04
CA GLU A 35 -36.53 -26.09 -19.80
C GLU A 35 -35.48 -25.09 -20.32
N ASN A 36 -35.68 -23.79 -20.11
CA ASN A 36 -34.75 -22.75 -20.54
C ASN A 36 -33.52 -22.69 -19.62
N THR A 37 -32.51 -23.48 -19.95
CA THR A 37 -31.18 -23.37 -19.36
C THR A 37 -30.35 -22.41 -20.23
N PRO A 38 -30.18 -21.12 -19.84
CA PRO A 38 -29.36 -20.21 -20.62
C PRO A 38 -27.91 -20.70 -20.66
N PHE A 39 -27.30 -20.71 -21.84
CA PHE A 39 -25.88 -20.95 -22.00
C PHE A 39 -25.09 -19.78 -21.41
N PHE A 40 -24.05 -20.09 -20.64
CA PHE A 40 -23.16 -19.09 -20.06
C PHE A 40 -21.81 -19.08 -20.77
N PRO A 41 -21.20 -17.90 -20.92
CA PRO A 41 -19.82 -17.80 -21.37
C PRO A 41 -18.93 -18.62 -20.44
N LYS A 42 -18.08 -19.48 -21.00
CA LYS A 42 -17.08 -20.21 -20.22
C LYS A 42 -16.00 -19.24 -19.75
N GLY A 43 -15.64 -19.30 -18.46
CA GLY A 43 -14.56 -18.51 -17.87
C GLY A 43 -15.05 -17.39 -16.96
N ARG A 44 -14.12 -16.62 -16.40
CA ARG A 44 -14.46 -15.55 -15.44
C ARG A 44 -14.75 -14.20 -16.10
N GLY A 45 -14.65 -14.10 -17.43
CA GLY A 45 -14.80 -12.84 -18.16
C GLY A 45 -13.62 -11.88 -17.97
N ARG A 46 -13.80 -10.65 -18.45
CA ARG A 46 -12.81 -9.56 -18.33
C ARG A 46 -12.68 -9.13 -16.88
N SER A 47 -11.48 -8.80 -16.44
CA SER A 47 -11.18 -8.37 -15.07
C SER A 47 -11.01 -6.85 -14.97
N HIS A 48 -11.25 -6.36 -13.77
CA HIS A 48 -11.02 -4.98 -13.36
C HIS A 48 -10.46 -5.02 -11.93
N MET A 49 -9.19 -4.66 -11.77
CA MET A 49 -8.57 -4.56 -10.45
C MET A 49 -8.62 -3.11 -9.98
N ILE A 50 -9.20 -2.90 -8.80
CA ILE A 50 -9.37 -1.61 -8.16
C ILE A 50 -8.67 -1.62 -6.80
N SER A 51 -8.08 -0.50 -6.44
CA SER A 51 -7.39 -0.25 -5.17
C SER A 51 -7.99 0.99 -4.52
N ASP A 52 -8.24 0.94 -3.21
CA ASP A 52 -9.05 1.97 -2.55
C ASP A 52 -8.66 2.17 -1.09
N PHE A 53 -9.16 3.25 -0.51
CA PHE A 53 -8.90 3.68 0.86
C PHE A 53 -10.21 3.91 1.60
N LEU A 54 -10.55 2.97 2.49
CA LEU A 54 -11.71 3.07 3.37
C LEU A 54 -11.33 3.87 4.62
N VAL A 55 -11.96 5.03 4.80
CA VAL A 55 -11.69 5.95 5.91
C VAL A 55 -12.68 5.72 7.05
N GLN A 56 -12.18 5.69 8.28
CA GLN A 56 -12.99 5.73 9.48
C GLN A 56 -13.10 7.17 9.99
N HIS A 57 -13.94 7.99 9.36
CA HIS A 57 -14.18 9.38 9.74
C HIS A 57 -15.68 9.75 9.59
N PRO A 58 -16.21 10.72 10.37
CA PRO A 58 -17.60 11.16 10.24
C PRO A 58 -17.98 11.73 8.87
N SER A 59 -17.05 12.39 8.17
CA SER A 59 -17.33 13.02 6.87
C SER A 59 -17.57 12.04 5.73
N GLY A 60 -17.09 10.80 5.85
CA GLY A 60 -17.39 9.78 4.87
C GLY A 60 -16.48 8.55 4.98
N PRO A 61 -16.88 7.44 4.33
CA PRO A 61 -16.08 6.23 4.28
C PRO A 61 -14.98 6.28 3.22
N PHE A 62 -14.94 7.29 2.35
CA PHE A 62 -14.00 7.37 1.22
C PHE A 62 -13.22 8.67 1.27
N PHE A 63 -11.92 8.58 0.93
CA PHE A 63 -11.06 9.75 0.84
C PHE A 63 -11.27 10.47 -0.49
N GLU A 64 -11.63 11.74 -0.41
CA GLU A 64 -11.77 12.64 -1.55
C GLU A 64 -11.45 14.07 -1.10
N LEU A 65 -10.74 14.82 -1.94
CA LEU A 65 -10.54 16.26 -1.76
C LEU A 65 -11.68 17.05 -2.41
N SER A 66 -12.06 18.15 -1.78
CA SER A 66 -12.89 19.19 -2.42
C SER A 66 -12.14 19.84 -3.58
N GLU A 67 -12.85 20.59 -4.43
CA GLU A 67 -12.22 21.29 -5.56
C GLU A 67 -11.11 22.27 -5.13
N ASN A 68 -11.34 22.98 -4.02
CA ASN A 68 -10.35 23.92 -3.48
C ASN A 68 -9.13 23.19 -2.93
N GLU A 69 -9.33 22.15 -2.11
CA GLU A 69 -8.24 21.33 -1.57
C GLU A 69 -7.43 20.68 -2.71
N TRP A 70 -8.10 20.21 -3.77
CA TRP A 70 -7.44 19.64 -4.94
C TRP A 70 -6.61 20.66 -5.72
N LYS A 71 -7.13 21.87 -5.90
CA LYS A 71 -6.40 22.95 -6.58
C LYS A 71 -5.14 23.35 -5.82
N GLU A 72 -5.22 23.40 -4.48
CA GLU A 72 -4.05 23.66 -3.64
C GLU A 72 -3.03 22.51 -3.70
N ALA A 73 -3.52 21.27 -3.64
CA ALA A 73 -2.69 20.07 -3.72
C ALA A 73 -1.92 20.00 -5.03
N THR A 74 -2.58 20.21 -6.17
CA THR A 74 -1.97 20.16 -7.51
C THR A 74 -1.04 21.36 -7.78
N ALA A 75 -1.27 22.51 -7.14
CA ALA A 75 -0.35 23.64 -7.18
C ALA A 75 0.97 23.35 -6.45
N LYS A 76 0.94 22.60 -5.34
CA LYS A 76 2.14 22.22 -4.59
C LYS A 76 2.83 20.98 -5.16
N TYR A 77 2.06 19.96 -5.53
CA TYR A 77 2.55 18.65 -5.98
C TYR A 77 2.18 18.42 -7.44
N ILE A 78 3.08 18.83 -8.34
CA ILE A 78 2.90 18.63 -9.79
C ILE A 78 2.67 17.14 -10.15
N THR A 79 3.25 16.23 -9.36
CA THR A 79 3.10 14.78 -9.50
C THR A 79 1.65 14.29 -9.42
N LEU A 80 0.76 15.06 -8.79
CA LEU A 80 -0.66 14.68 -8.69
C LEU A 80 -1.40 14.79 -10.03
N SER A 81 -0.88 15.61 -10.95
CA SER A 81 -1.46 15.91 -12.26
C SER A 81 -0.76 15.22 -13.43
N VAL A 82 0.29 14.42 -13.16
CA VAL A 82 1.02 13.69 -14.20
C VAL A 82 0.27 12.42 -14.56
N ASP A 83 0.08 12.18 -15.86
CA ASP A 83 -0.48 10.93 -16.37
C ASP A 83 0.40 9.75 -15.96
N SER A 84 -0.25 8.68 -15.51
CA SER A 84 0.41 7.44 -15.11
C SER A 84 -0.30 6.25 -15.74
N ASP A 85 0.35 5.09 -15.76
CA ASP A 85 -0.27 3.82 -16.22
C ASP A 85 -1.43 3.36 -15.30
N VAL A 86 -1.63 4.06 -14.17
CA VAL A 86 -2.70 3.84 -13.21
C VAL A 86 -3.82 4.86 -13.44
N ASN A 87 -5.05 4.37 -13.58
CA ASN A 87 -6.23 5.19 -13.79
C ASN A 87 -6.79 5.62 -12.43
N TYR A 88 -6.51 6.85 -12.01
CA TYR A 88 -7.04 7.43 -10.78
C TYR A 88 -8.44 7.99 -10.97
N ILE A 89 -9.29 7.85 -9.95
CA ILE A 89 -10.54 8.60 -9.87
C ILE A 89 -10.21 10.02 -9.43
N ASP A 90 -10.80 11.01 -10.11
CA ASP A 90 -10.54 12.43 -9.90
C ASP A 90 -10.66 12.84 -8.42
N ARG A 91 -9.71 13.66 -7.95
CA ARG A 91 -9.59 14.14 -6.56
C ARG A 91 -9.55 13.06 -5.47
N THR A 92 -9.26 11.81 -5.83
CA THR A 92 -9.06 10.72 -4.87
C THR A 92 -7.70 10.05 -5.06
N ALA A 93 -7.37 9.14 -4.14
CA ALA A 93 -6.30 8.15 -4.32
C ALA A 93 -6.85 6.78 -4.76
N THR A 94 -8.14 6.66 -5.08
CA THR A 94 -8.72 5.43 -5.63
C THR A 94 -8.20 5.21 -7.03
N ALA A 95 -7.77 3.99 -7.33
CA ALA A 95 -7.04 3.68 -8.55
C ALA A 95 -7.50 2.37 -9.18
N SER A 96 -7.39 2.26 -10.50
CA SER A 96 -7.55 1.00 -11.23
C SER A 96 -6.47 0.83 -12.29
N ILE A 97 -6.10 -0.41 -12.58
CA ILE A 97 -5.05 -0.74 -13.56
C ILE A 97 -5.62 -1.53 -14.74
N ASN A 98 -5.18 -1.17 -15.95
CA ASN A 98 -5.46 -1.82 -17.24
C ASN A 98 -6.85 -2.47 -17.35
N MET A 99 -7.89 -1.64 -17.48
CA MET A 99 -9.28 -2.10 -17.53
C MET A 99 -9.50 -3.14 -18.64
N GLY A 100 -9.94 -4.34 -18.26
CA GLY A 100 -10.29 -5.42 -19.18
C GLY A 100 -9.17 -6.43 -19.45
N THR A 101 -7.98 -6.27 -18.87
CA THR A 101 -6.90 -7.25 -18.89
C THR A 101 -6.59 -7.76 -17.48
N ASP A 102 -5.99 -8.97 -17.37
CA ASP A 102 -5.55 -9.55 -16.08
C ASP A 102 -4.27 -8.86 -15.59
N ALA A 103 -4.36 -7.58 -15.26
CA ALA A 103 -3.30 -6.79 -14.65
C ALA A 103 -3.41 -6.75 -13.13
N TYR A 104 -2.26 -6.54 -12.47
CA TYR A 104 -2.14 -6.47 -11.02
C TYR A 104 -1.35 -5.23 -10.62
N PHE A 105 -1.67 -4.69 -9.44
CA PHE A 105 -0.82 -3.70 -8.79
C PHE A 105 0.51 -4.35 -8.39
N ASP A 106 1.60 -3.72 -8.78
CA ASP A 106 2.95 -4.06 -8.37
C ASP A 106 3.43 -3.13 -7.24
N ASN A 107 4.63 -3.39 -6.70
CA ASN A 107 5.19 -2.55 -5.64
C ASN A 107 5.30 -1.07 -6.01
N ALA A 108 5.63 -0.76 -7.26
CA ALA A 108 5.87 0.62 -7.69
C ALA A 108 4.55 1.40 -7.78
N THR A 109 3.54 0.78 -8.38
CA THR A 109 2.19 1.35 -8.49
C THR A 109 1.53 1.52 -7.12
N VAL A 110 1.67 0.55 -6.21
CA VAL A 110 1.20 0.68 -4.82
C VAL A 110 1.90 1.83 -4.11
N LEU A 111 3.23 1.89 -4.13
CA LEU A 111 3.96 2.98 -3.48
C LEU A 111 3.60 4.36 -4.05
N GLY A 112 3.45 4.47 -5.38
CA GLY A 112 3.00 5.70 -6.03
C GLY A 112 1.59 6.12 -5.59
N GLN A 113 0.68 5.16 -5.45
CA GLN A 113 -0.67 5.42 -4.95
C GLN A 113 -0.67 5.90 -3.49
N PHE A 114 0.14 5.27 -2.61
CA PHE A 114 0.28 5.72 -1.22
C PHE A 114 0.93 7.11 -1.15
N GLU A 115 1.95 7.39 -1.96
CA GLU A 115 2.56 8.72 -2.00
C GLU A 115 1.55 9.78 -2.45
N LYS A 116 0.72 9.47 -3.47
CA LYS A 116 -0.39 10.33 -3.90
C LYS A 116 -1.34 10.61 -2.74
N LEU A 117 -1.79 9.57 -2.02
CA LEU A 117 -2.63 9.76 -0.84
C LEU A 117 -1.96 10.66 0.21
N PHE A 118 -0.69 10.43 0.52
CA PHE A 118 0.02 11.17 1.59
C PHE A 118 0.17 12.65 1.26
N GLN A 119 0.47 12.96 -0.01
CA GLN A 119 0.47 14.33 -0.52
C GLN A 119 -0.91 14.99 -0.38
N MET A 120 -1.98 14.25 -0.71
CA MET A 120 -3.35 14.77 -0.63
C MET A 120 -3.84 14.95 0.81
N LEU A 121 -3.43 14.09 1.74
CA LEU A 121 -3.84 14.16 3.15
C LEU A 121 -3.42 15.48 3.82
N GLU A 122 -2.34 16.12 3.36
CA GLU A 122 -1.90 17.44 3.86
C GLU A 122 -2.97 18.52 3.66
N PHE A 123 -3.80 18.40 2.63
CA PHE A 123 -4.81 19.40 2.25
C PHE A 123 -6.20 19.09 2.77
N LYS A 124 -6.43 17.90 3.35
CA LYS A 124 -7.76 17.54 3.83
C LYS A 124 -8.06 18.29 5.13
N GLU A 125 -8.84 19.37 5.04
CA GLU A 125 -9.13 20.29 6.15
C GLU A 125 -9.71 19.56 7.36
N GLU A 126 -10.64 18.66 7.09
CA GLU A 126 -11.31 17.84 8.10
C GLU A 126 -10.34 16.97 8.92
N TYR A 127 -9.12 16.72 8.42
CA TYR A 127 -8.15 15.79 9.03
C TYR A 127 -6.96 16.50 9.70
N LYS A 128 -6.83 17.83 9.56
CA LYS A 128 -5.62 18.58 9.98
C LYS A 128 -5.22 18.41 11.45
N HIS A 129 -6.17 18.11 12.32
CA HIS A 129 -5.94 17.94 13.76
C HIS A 129 -5.97 16.48 14.22
N ASN A 130 -5.90 15.56 13.27
CA ASN A 130 -5.97 14.13 13.52
C ASN A 130 -4.64 13.44 13.21
N GLN A 131 -4.28 12.50 14.07
CA GLN A 131 -3.26 11.50 13.80
C GLN A 131 -3.83 10.47 12.81
N ILE A 132 -3.15 10.30 11.68
CA ILE A 132 -3.54 9.34 10.66
C ILE A 132 -2.68 8.08 10.82
N GLU A 133 -3.34 6.92 10.94
CA GLU A 133 -2.70 5.62 10.84
C GLU A 133 -3.36 4.84 9.70
N ILE A 134 -2.56 4.14 8.90
CA ILE A 134 -3.04 3.37 7.75
C ILE A 134 -2.84 1.89 8.00
N VAL A 135 -3.92 1.14 7.85
CA VAL A 135 -3.96 -0.31 8.03
C VAL A 135 -3.93 -0.97 6.66
N VAL A 136 -2.99 -1.89 6.48
CA VAL A 136 -2.80 -2.70 5.26
C VAL A 136 -2.75 -4.17 5.63
N ASP A 137 -3.01 -5.04 4.65
CA ASP A 137 -2.75 -6.47 4.80
C ASP A 137 -1.23 -6.75 4.76
N ASN A 138 -0.84 -7.99 5.05
CA ASN A 138 0.56 -8.43 5.00
C ASN A 138 0.91 -9.03 3.62
N ALA A 139 0.49 -8.37 2.54
CA ALA A 139 0.82 -8.78 1.18
C ALA A 139 2.29 -8.49 0.85
N ARG A 140 2.85 -9.28 -0.07
CA ARG A 140 4.22 -9.05 -0.58
C ARG A 140 4.41 -7.65 -1.17
N THR A 141 3.34 -7.08 -1.72
CA THR A 141 3.32 -5.71 -2.28
C THR A 141 3.49 -4.64 -1.19
N HIS A 142 2.89 -4.84 -0.03
CA HIS A 142 3.00 -3.93 1.12
C HIS A 142 4.26 -4.14 1.95
N THR A 143 4.83 -5.35 1.93
CA THR A 143 6.02 -5.70 2.71
C THR A 143 7.31 -5.78 1.91
N ALA A 144 7.33 -5.26 0.68
CA ALA A 144 8.53 -5.28 -0.13
C ALA A 144 9.64 -4.47 0.54
N LYS A 145 10.76 -5.15 0.80
CA LYS A 145 11.97 -4.54 1.32
C LYS A 145 12.79 -3.97 0.17
N SER A 146 13.61 -2.98 0.45
CA SER A 146 14.57 -2.41 -0.50
C SER A 146 15.76 -3.37 -0.74
N TYR A 147 16.17 -4.14 0.25
CA TYR A 147 17.29 -5.09 0.18
C TYR A 147 17.23 -6.11 1.32
N SER A 148 18.01 -7.20 1.22
CA SER A 148 18.18 -8.20 2.28
C SER A 148 19.65 -8.33 2.69
N LEU A 149 19.92 -8.64 3.97
CA LEU A 149 21.29 -8.86 4.47
C LEU A 149 22.04 -10.00 3.75
N GLN A 150 21.29 -10.94 3.18
CA GLN A 150 21.81 -12.05 2.39
C GLN A 150 22.38 -11.59 1.04
N ASP A 151 21.96 -10.42 0.55
CA ASP A 151 22.40 -9.86 -0.72
C ASP A 151 23.76 -9.15 -0.62
N PHE A 152 24.24 -8.90 0.61
CA PHE A 152 25.53 -8.28 0.85
C PHE A 152 26.63 -9.32 1.04
N GLY A 153 27.80 -9.04 0.46
CA GLY A 153 29.02 -9.78 0.74
C GLY A 153 29.79 -9.24 1.96
N LYS A 154 30.77 -10.01 2.43
CA LYS A 154 31.53 -9.69 3.65
C LYS A 154 32.51 -8.51 3.47
N ASN A 155 33.25 -8.52 2.36
CA ASN A 155 34.43 -7.68 2.16
C ASN A 155 34.20 -6.54 1.14
N ILE A 156 35.14 -5.62 1.03
CA ILE A 156 35.13 -4.55 0.03
C ILE A 156 35.11 -5.11 -1.39
N GLY A 157 34.34 -4.49 -2.28
CA GLY A 157 34.22 -4.89 -3.68
C GLY A 157 33.41 -6.17 -3.90
N THR A 158 32.68 -6.65 -2.89
CA THR A 158 31.81 -7.83 -3.01
C THR A 158 30.36 -7.44 -3.30
N ARG A 159 29.45 -8.41 -3.33
CA ARG A 159 28.04 -8.21 -3.69
C ARG A 159 27.41 -7.10 -2.83
N CYS A 160 26.74 -6.17 -3.48
CA CYS A 160 25.94 -5.13 -2.85
C CYS A 160 24.82 -4.75 -3.83
N PRO A 161 23.53 -4.90 -3.46
CA PRO A 161 22.43 -4.69 -4.40
C PRO A 161 21.98 -3.24 -4.52
N ILE A 162 22.48 -2.35 -3.65
CA ILE A 162 21.96 -0.99 -3.49
C ILE A 162 23.09 0.02 -3.32
N GLU A 163 22.84 1.26 -3.72
CA GLU A 163 23.82 2.34 -3.61
C GLU A 163 23.85 2.99 -2.23
N GLN A 164 22.69 3.06 -1.57
CA GLN A 164 22.51 3.75 -0.29
C GLN A 164 21.51 3.01 0.60
N ILE A 165 21.81 2.99 1.91
CA ILE A 165 20.91 2.56 2.97
C ILE A 165 20.35 3.78 3.66
N GLU A 166 19.04 3.96 3.59
CA GLU A 166 18.32 4.97 4.35
C GLU A 166 17.61 4.35 5.55
N TYR A 167 17.74 4.96 6.71
CA TYR A 167 17.06 4.51 7.92
C TYR A 167 16.85 5.67 8.89
N VAL A 168 16.04 5.43 9.92
CA VAL A 168 15.82 6.39 11.01
C VAL A 168 16.47 5.88 12.27
N ASP A 169 17.34 6.70 12.86
CA ASP A 169 18.08 6.33 14.08
C ASP A 169 17.19 6.33 15.33
N GLU A 170 17.79 6.04 16.49
CA GLU A 170 17.08 5.98 17.78
C GLU A 170 16.44 7.30 18.19
N ASN A 171 16.95 8.42 17.68
CA ASN A 171 16.47 9.77 17.99
C ASN A 171 15.43 10.26 16.97
N GLY A 172 15.03 9.43 16.00
CA GLY A 172 14.07 9.81 14.97
C GLY A 172 14.70 10.60 13.82
N VAL A 173 16.03 10.66 13.71
CA VAL A 173 16.72 11.39 12.65
C VAL A 173 16.97 10.48 11.45
N GLN A 174 16.63 10.96 10.25
CA GLN A 174 16.92 10.25 9.01
C GLN A 174 18.43 10.23 8.75
N LYS A 175 18.96 9.04 8.48
CA LYS A 175 20.36 8.77 8.18
C LYS A 175 20.45 8.07 6.83
N VAL A 176 21.51 8.40 6.10
CA VAL A 176 21.83 7.79 4.80
C VAL A 176 23.27 7.29 4.87
N ILE A 177 23.48 6.06 4.42
CA ILE A 177 24.80 5.43 4.35
C ILE A 177 25.07 5.05 2.91
N ASP A 178 26.16 5.56 2.35
CA ASP A 178 26.62 5.12 1.04
C ASP A 178 27.19 3.71 1.11
N CYS A 179 26.66 2.81 0.29
CA CYS A 179 27.16 1.44 0.14
C CYS A 179 28.37 1.35 -0.79
N TYR A 180 28.86 2.47 -1.34
CA TYR A 180 30.05 2.55 -2.18
C TYR A 180 31.02 3.60 -1.65
N PHE A 181 32.31 3.38 -1.83
CA PHE A 181 33.32 4.36 -1.45
C PHE A 181 33.32 5.54 -2.43
N LYS A 182 33.05 6.75 -1.92
CA LYS A 182 33.08 8.00 -2.70
C LYS A 182 34.49 8.49 -3.02
N GLY A 183 35.49 8.10 -2.23
CA GLY A 183 36.89 8.51 -2.38
C GLY A 183 37.88 7.51 -1.80
N GLY A 184 39.18 7.83 -1.92
CA GLY A 184 40.28 6.99 -1.45
C GLY A 184 40.64 5.83 -2.39
N GLU A 185 41.50 4.93 -1.92
CA GLU A 185 42.03 3.78 -2.69
C GLU A 185 40.93 2.81 -3.18
N ASN A 186 39.81 2.75 -2.46
CA ASN A 186 38.68 1.89 -2.78
C ASN A 186 37.55 2.59 -3.54
N LYS A 187 37.76 3.80 -4.06
CA LYS A 187 36.74 4.58 -4.78
C LYS A 187 36.00 3.73 -5.83
N GLY A 188 34.67 3.77 -5.81
CA GLY A 188 33.81 3.03 -6.72
C GLY A 188 33.63 1.55 -6.39
N LYS A 189 34.36 1.00 -5.41
CA LYS A 189 34.09 -0.36 -4.89
C LYS A 189 32.93 -0.31 -3.90
N SER A 190 32.17 -1.39 -3.84
CA SER A 190 31.12 -1.59 -2.84
C SER A 190 31.71 -1.80 -1.45
N LYS A 191 30.99 -1.35 -0.43
CA LYS A 191 31.24 -1.66 0.98
C LYS A 191 30.60 -3.00 1.30
N GLY A 192 31.40 -3.95 1.77
CA GLY A 192 30.88 -5.17 2.37
C GLY A 192 30.32 -4.92 3.77
N LEU A 193 29.69 -5.93 4.36
CA LEU A 193 29.08 -5.80 5.70
C LEU A 193 30.07 -5.38 6.79
N VAL A 194 31.35 -5.76 6.69
CA VAL A 194 32.38 -5.34 7.66
C VAL A 194 32.53 -3.81 7.69
N GLU A 195 32.52 -3.18 6.52
CA GLU A 195 32.68 -1.72 6.40
C GLU A 195 31.40 -0.97 6.73
N LEU A 196 30.25 -1.55 6.38
CA LEU A 196 28.96 -1.01 6.83
C LEU A 196 28.83 -1.06 8.36
N CYS A 197 29.34 -2.09 9.04
CA CYS A 197 29.39 -2.11 10.51
C CYS A 197 30.21 -0.95 11.08
N LYS A 198 31.35 -0.61 10.46
CA LYS A 198 32.17 0.53 10.90
C LYS A 198 31.42 1.85 10.73
N ASP A 199 30.78 2.05 9.58
CA ASP A 199 29.97 3.25 9.31
C ASP A 199 28.78 3.36 10.29
N LEU A 200 28.28 2.22 10.76
CA LEU A 200 27.21 2.12 11.75
C LEU A 200 27.68 2.17 13.20
N GLY A 201 28.99 2.26 13.46
CA GLY A 201 29.55 2.23 14.81
C GLY A 201 29.40 0.89 15.53
N VAL A 202 29.12 -0.20 14.79
CA VAL A 202 29.00 -1.56 15.33
C VAL A 202 30.41 -2.17 15.44
N GLN A 203 30.84 -2.44 16.67
CA GLN A 203 32.14 -3.08 16.90
C GLN A 203 32.08 -4.57 16.58
N LEU A 204 33.00 -5.02 15.72
CA LEU A 204 33.16 -6.43 15.35
C LEU A 204 34.39 -7.04 16.02
N ARG A 205 34.30 -8.32 16.37
CA ARG A 205 35.46 -9.10 16.85
C ARG A 205 36.38 -9.45 15.68
N ALA A 206 37.66 -9.65 15.97
CA ALA A 206 38.61 -10.19 14.99
C ALA A 206 38.10 -11.57 14.48
N GLU A 207 38.24 -11.82 13.18
CA GLU A 207 37.87 -13.07 12.51
C GLU A 207 36.39 -13.52 12.62
N ILE A 208 35.46 -12.57 12.67
CA ILE A 208 34.02 -12.87 12.69
C ILE A 208 33.51 -13.52 11.39
N LYS A 209 32.58 -14.48 11.46
CA LYS A 209 31.98 -15.11 10.26
C LYS A 209 30.92 -14.21 9.64
N LEU A 210 30.60 -14.43 8.35
CA LEU A 210 29.61 -13.63 7.64
C LEU A 210 28.22 -13.71 8.29
N ASP A 211 27.81 -14.91 8.71
CA ASP A 211 26.49 -15.11 9.32
C ASP A 211 26.38 -14.43 10.68
N ASP A 212 27.44 -14.43 11.50
CA ASP A 212 27.48 -13.67 12.76
C ASP A 212 27.33 -12.15 12.52
N ILE A 213 27.94 -11.61 11.46
CA ILE A 213 27.76 -10.19 11.09
C ILE A 213 26.30 -9.92 10.71
N ARG A 214 25.67 -10.82 9.95
CA ARG A 214 24.27 -10.70 9.55
C ARG A 214 23.35 -10.73 10.77
N ASP A 215 23.61 -11.60 11.74
CA ASP A 215 22.81 -11.69 12.96
C ASP A 215 22.91 -10.40 13.77
N ILE A 216 24.12 -9.85 13.95
CA ILE A 216 24.32 -8.56 14.63
C ILE A 216 23.57 -7.45 13.88
N LEU A 217 23.79 -7.33 12.57
CA LEU A 217 23.17 -6.27 11.77
C LEU A 217 21.65 -6.43 11.66
N SER A 218 21.10 -7.65 11.75
CA SER A 218 19.66 -7.89 11.69
C SER A 218 18.89 -7.15 12.79
N THR A 219 19.58 -6.88 13.92
CA THR A 219 19.04 -6.12 15.04
C THR A 219 19.23 -4.61 14.88
N HIS A 220 20.08 -4.16 13.96
CA HIS A 220 20.38 -2.75 13.74
C HIS A 220 19.29 -2.08 12.89
N ARG A 221 18.82 -0.87 13.23
CA ARG A 221 17.72 -0.18 12.53
C ARG A 221 17.92 -0.04 11.01
N ALA A 222 19.16 0.16 10.58
CA ALA A 222 19.53 0.19 9.15
C ALA A 222 19.18 -1.09 8.36
N PHE A 223 19.01 -2.22 9.05
CA PHE A 223 18.64 -3.50 8.45
C PHE A 223 17.42 -4.15 9.12
N GLN A 224 16.83 -3.50 10.14
CA GLN A 224 15.53 -3.89 10.66
C GLN A 224 14.45 -3.52 9.64
N ASN A 225 14.27 -4.40 8.66
CA ASN A 225 13.03 -4.76 7.96
C ASN A 225 12.02 -3.66 7.56
N ALA A 226 12.37 -2.38 7.60
CA ALA A 226 11.48 -1.32 7.22
C ALA A 226 11.13 -1.51 5.75
N THR A 227 9.86 -1.76 5.49
CA THR A 227 9.37 -1.94 4.13
C THR A 227 9.47 -0.60 3.41
N LYS A 228 9.45 -0.62 2.07
CA LYS A 228 9.41 0.62 1.28
C LYS A 228 8.21 1.50 1.67
N LEU A 229 7.10 0.86 2.03
CA LEU A 229 5.88 1.54 2.46
C LEU A 229 6.02 2.17 3.84
N GLU A 230 6.68 1.50 4.79
CA GLU A 230 6.97 2.08 6.11
C GLU A 230 7.90 3.29 6.00
N MET A 231 8.94 3.19 5.17
CA MET A 231 9.85 4.32 4.92
C MET A 231 9.11 5.51 4.32
N LEU A 232 8.20 5.26 3.37
CA LEU A 232 7.33 6.29 2.82
C LEU A 232 6.40 6.88 3.88
N GLY A 233 5.79 6.03 4.73
CA GLY A 233 4.98 6.49 5.87
C GLY A 233 5.76 7.41 6.79
N ILE A 234 6.98 7.04 7.17
CA ILE A 234 7.85 7.86 8.02
C ILE A 234 8.15 9.22 7.38
N LYS A 235 8.47 9.26 6.08
CA LYS A 235 8.70 10.51 5.31
C LYS A 235 7.53 11.49 5.47
N TYR A 236 6.29 11.00 5.45
CA TYR A 236 5.08 11.83 5.57
C TYR A 236 4.50 11.85 7.00
N ARG A 237 5.22 11.32 8.00
CA ARG A 237 4.77 11.20 9.40
C ARG A 237 3.45 10.44 9.56
N ILE A 238 3.21 9.47 8.69
CA ILE A 238 2.05 8.58 8.69
C ILE A 238 2.49 7.20 9.15
N LYS A 239 1.76 6.64 10.11
CA LYS A 239 2.08 5.31 10.64
C LYS A 239 1.38 4.23 9.82
N ILE A 240 2.15 3.24 9.38
CA ILE A 240 1.63 2.04 8.71
C ILE A 240 1.43 0.93 9.75
N ILE A 241 0.31 0.23 9.67
CA ILE A 241 -0.07 -0.87 10.55
C ILE A 241 -0.35 -2.08 9.65
N TYR A 242 0.49 -3.10 9.78
CA TYR A 242 0.28 -4.36 9.09
C TYR A 242 -0.65 -5.26 9.88
N CYS A 243 -1.67 -5.79 9.20
CA CYS A 243 -2.44 -6.90 9.74
C CYS A 243 -1.51 -8.12 9.93
N PRO A 244 -1.76 -8.98 10.92
CA PRO A 244 -1.12 -10.28 11.00
C PRO A 244 -1.28 -11.08 9.70
N LYS A 245 -0.27 -11.87 9.36
CA LYS A 245 -0.29 -12.66 8.14
C LYS A 245 -1.48 -13.63 8.15
N TYR A 246 -2.21 -13.71 7.03
CA TYR A 246 -3.42 -14.52 6.86
C TYR A 246 -4.64 -14.06 7.70
N HIS A 247 -4.62 -12.85 8.24
CA HIS A 247 -5.72 -12.27 8.99
C HIS A 247 -6.32 -11.04 8.29
N CYS A 248 -6.70 -11.19 7.01
CA CYS A 248 -7.29 -10.09 6.24
C CYS A 248 -8.64 -9.65 6.80
N GLU A 249 -9.35 -10.48 7.56
CA GLU A 249 -10.59 -10.13 8.25
C GLU A 249 -10.44 -8.96 9.25
N LEU A 250 -9.21 -8.65 9.67
CA LEU A 250 -8.91 -7.50 10.52
C LEU A 250 -8.82 -6.19 9.72
N ASN A 251 -8.68 -6.26 8.39
CA ASN A 251 -8.68 -5.13 7.49
C ASN A 251 -10.12 -4.79 7.06
N ARG A 252 -10.69 -3.70 7.57
CA ARG A 252 -12.12 -3.39 7.41
C ARG A 252 -12.56 -3.17 5.96
N ILE A 253 -11.64 -2.83 5.07
CA ILE A 253 -11.94 -2.68 3.64
C ILE A 253 -12.37 -3.99 2.98
N GLU A 254 -12.00 -5.15 3.53
CA GLU A 254 -12.50 -6.44 3.06
C GLU A 254 -14.03 -6.54 3.16
N GLY A 255 -14.62 -5.93 4.19
CA GLY A 255 -16.08 -5.83 4.34
C GLY A 255 -16.72 -4.98 3.24
N LEU A 256 -16.04 -3.91 2.78
CA LEU A 256 -16.45 -3.13 1.62
C LEU A 256 -16.42 -4.00 0.36
N TRP A 257 -15.32 -4.72 0.12
CA TRP A 257 -15.20 -5.60 -1.04
C TRP A 257 -16.25 -6.70 -1.06
N CYS A 258 -16.55 -7.33 0.08
CA CYS A 258 -17.63 -8.28 0.20
C CYS A 258 -18.99 -7.65 -0.18
N ASN A 259 -19.28 -6.46 0.33
CA ASN A 259 -20.53 -5.75 0.04
C ASN A 259 -20.66 -5.42 -1.46
N GLN A 260 -19.62 -4.83 -2.04
CA GLN A 260 -19.62 -4.46 -3.46
C GLN A 260 -19.72 -5.67 -4.37
N LYS A 261 -18.94 -6.75 -4.11
CA LYS A 261 -19.03 -7.99 -4.88
C LYS A 261 -20.41 -8.62 -4.81
N ALA A 262 -21.04 -8.63 -3.63
CA ALA A 262 -22.42 -9.11 -3.48
C ALA A 262 -23.40 -8.25 -4.30
N PHE A 263 -23.24 -6.92 -4.26
CA PHE A 263 -24.06 -5.99 -5.06
C PHE A 263 -23.93 -6.27 -6.55
N VAL A 264 -22.70 -6.37 -7.07
CA VAL A 264 -22.40 -6.66 -8.48
C VAL A 264 -22.97 -8.03 -8.90
N ARG A 265 -22.68 -9.10 -8.14
CA ARG A 265 -23.11 -10.48 -8.47
C ARG A 265 -24.63 -10.65 -8.54
N SER A 266 -25.37 -9.85 -7.80
CA SER A 266 -26.84 -9.88 -7.79
C SER A 266 -27.49 -9.12 -8.96
N ARG A 267 -26.74 -8.28 -9.68
CA ARG A 267 -27.27 -7.34 -10.70
C ARG A 267 -26.56 -7.42 -12.05
N THR A 268 -25.47 -8.16 -12.14
CA THR A 268 -24.68 -8.29 -13.38
C THR A 268 -25.43 -9.10 -14.44
N ASP A 269 -25.31 -8.67 -15.69
CA ASP A 269 -25.70 -9.42 -16.89
C ASP A 269 -24.50 -10.14 -17.53
N GLN A 270 -23.35 -10.12 -16.85
CA GLN A 270 -22.03 -10.63 -17.28
C GLN A 270 -21.31 -9.79 -18.34
N SER A 271 -21.87 -8.66 -18.75
CA SER A 271 -21.14 -7.69 -19.57
C SER A 271 -20.15 -6.89 -18.73
N PHE A 272 -19.02 -6.53 -19.33
CA PHE A 272 -18.00 -5.75 -18.66
C PHE A 272 -18.48 -4.34 -18.34
N ASP A 273 -19.17 -3.69 -19.28
CA ASP A 273 -19.64 -2.31 -19.12
C ASP A 273 -20.68 -2.21 -17.99
N LYS A 274 -21.59 -3.19 -17.89
CA LYS A 274 -22.52 -3.28 -16.76
C LYS A 274 -21.79 -3.50 -15.44
N MET A 275 -20.77 -4.36 -15.41
CA MET A 275 -19.97 -4.58 -14.21
C MET A 275 -19.31 -3.28 -13.73
N ILE A 276 -18.65 -2.53 -14.62
CA ILE A 276 -18.01 -1.26 -14.26
C ILE A 276 -19.04 -0.27 -13.68
N LYS A 277 -20.21 -0.15 -14.32
CA LYS A 277 -21.31 0.67 -13.81
C LYS A 277 -21.76 0.24 -12.41
N LEU A 278 -21.93 -1.07 -12.19
CA LEU A 278 -22.36 -1.63 -10.91
C LEU A 278 -21.33 -1.45 -9.80
N ILE A 279 -20.02 -1.45 -10.11
CA ILE A 279 -18.97 -1.17 -9.13
C ILE A 279 -19.14 0.26 -8.60
N SER A 280 -19.28 1.25 -9.48
CA SER A 280 -19.53 2.65 -9.10
C SER A 280 -20.84 2.81 -8.30
N GLU A 281 -21.94 2.20 -8.75
CA GLU A 281 -23.22 2.21 -8.02
C GLU A 281 -23.10 1.56 -6.62
N SER A 282 -22.33 0.48 -6.51
CA SER A 282 -22.15 -0.21 -5.22
C SER A 282 -21.40 0.63 -4.19
N ARG A 283 -20.46 1.48 -4.64
CA ARG A 283 -19.76 2.45 -3.80
C ARG A 283 -20.73 3.47 -3.19
N ILE A 284 -21.61 4.04 -4.02
CA ILE A 284 -22.66 4.98 -3.58
C ILE A 284 -23.60 4.29 -2.58
N ASN A 285 -24.06 3.07 -2.91
CA ASN A 285 -24.96 2.33 -2.03
C ASN A 285 -24.34 2.01 -0.66
N PHE A 286 -23.03 1.77 -0.61
CA PHE A 286 -22.32 1.55 0.64
C PHE A 286 -22.35 2.79 1.55
N VAL A 287 -22.18 4.00 0.98
CA VAL A 287 -22.28 5.26 1.72
C VAL A 287 -23.68 5.44 2.29
N GLU A 288 -24.72 5.26 1.47
CA GLU A 288 -26.13 5.42 1.88
C GLU A 288 -26.51 4.46 3.01
N ARG A 289 -26.12 3.19 2.92
CA ARG A 289 -26.37 2.20 3.99
C ARG A 289 -25.66 2.54 5.28
N LYS A 290 -24.43 3.05 5.21
CA LYS A 290 -23.66 3.50 6.38
C LYS A 290 -24.32 4.70 7.07
N ILE A 291 -24.90 5.62 6.30
CA ILE A 291 -25.66 6.75 6.83
C ILE A 291 -26.95 6.25 7.50
N ALA A 292 -27.69 5.33 6.86
CA ALA A 292 -28.94 4.78 7.40
C ALA A 292 -28.78 3.93 8.68
N LEU A 293 -27.55 3.46 8.98
CA LEU A 293 -27.22 2.69 10.18
C LEU A 293 -26.67 3.53 11.34
N LYS A 294 -26.47 4.84 11.13
CA LYS A 294 -26.09 5.80 12.17
C LYS A 294 -27.33 6.50 12.72
#